data_AF-A0A150X689-F1
#
_entry.id   AF-A0A150X689-F1
#
_cell.length_a   1.000
_cell.length_b   1.000
_cell.length_c   1.000
_cell.angle_alpha   90.00
_cell.angle_beta   90.00
_cell.angle_gamma   90.00
#
_symmetry.space_group_name_H-M   'P 1'
#
loop_
_entity.id
_entity.type
_entity.pdbx_description
1 polymer ?
#
loop_
_entity_poly.entity_id
_entity_poly.type
_entity_poly.pdbx_seq_one_letter_code
_entity_poly.pdbx_strand_id
1 'polypeptide(L)'
;MLNEKGEVLLVEFDGEWEIPGGRYKADETQKSFLNSLAALHGQKPTQLKLNGVITFHHDNRERPTTMMYYSSVVKTNGESKRNIKWMPIKEALEIIPYQEMVEIVKHVSDHPNETFGGAMRIIYNQNQRTGEFKWIEPFYSLNN
;
A
#
# COMPACT_ATOMS: atom_id res chain seq x y z
N MET A 1 1.77 -6.97 1.99
CA MET A 1 1.88 -8.42 2.26
C MET A 1 3.24 -8.69 2.85
N LEU A 2 3.33 -9.55 3.86
CA LEU A 2 4.58 -9.94 4.53
C LEU A 2 4.82 -11.44 4.35
N ASN A 3 6.06 -11.85 4.08
CA ASN A 3 6.44 -13.26 4.10
C ASN A 3 6.84 -13.72 5.52
N GLU A 4 7.25 -14.99 5.65
CA GLU A 4 7.61 -15.58 6.95
C GLU A 4 8.87 -14.99 7.59
N LYS A 5 9.67 -14.24 6.82
CA LYS A 5 10.85 -13.49 7.30
C LYS A 5 10.51 -12.05 7.71
N GLY A 6 9.24 -11.64 7.59
CA GLY A 6 8.83 -10.25 7.82
C GLY A 6 9.22 -9.30 6.69
N GLU A 7 9.62 -9.83 5.53
CA GLU A 7 9.92 -9.02 4.35
C GLU A 7 8.61 -8.61 3.66
N VAL A 8 8.58 -7.40 3.13
CA VAL A 8 7.44 -6.85 2.39
C VAL A 8 7.56 -7.17 0.90
N LEU A 9 6.42 -7.47 0.29
CA LEU A 9 6.28 -7.58 -1.15
C LEU A 9 6.21 -6.20 -1.80
N LEU A 10 7.12 -5.92 -2.72
CA LEU A 10 7.03 -4.83 -3.69
C LEU A 10 6.84 -5.38 -5.10
N VAL A 11 6.18 -4.60 -5.93
CA VAL A 11 5.95 -4.88 -7.35
C VAL A 11 6.47 -3.73 -8.19
N GLU A 12 6.98 -4.07 -9.37
CA GLU A 12 7.42 -3.07 -10.34
C GLU A 12 6.20 -2.61 -11.16
N PHE A 13 5.93 -1.31 -11.15
CA PHE A 13 4.91 -0.66 -11.95
C PHE A 13 5.50 0.58 -12.62
N ASP A 14 5.47 0.64 -13.96
CA ASP A 14 6.06 1.72 -14.75
C ASP A 14 7.51 2.10 -14.38
N GLY A 15 8.31 1.11 -13.98
CA GLY A 15 9.72 1.26 -13.60
C GLY A 15 9.96 1.66 -12.13
N GLU A 16 8.90 1.77 -11.34
CA GLU A 16 8.95 2.12 -9.92
C GLU A 16 8.54 0.94 -9.03
N TRP A 17 9.11 0.88 -7.83
CA TRP A 17 8.78 -0.15 -6.85
C TRP A 17 7.74 0.37 -5.86
N GLU A 18 6.60 -0.32 -5.78
CA GLU A 18 5.50 0.03 -4.88
C GLU A 18 4.89 -1.20 -4.20
N ILE A 19 4.10 -0.97 -3.14
CA ILE A 19 3.29 -2.06 -2.58
C ILE A 19 2.14 -2.40 -3.56
N PRO A 20 1.71 -3.67 -3.66
CA PRO A 20 0.62 -4.05 -4.57
C PRO A 20 -0.67 -3.30 -4.27
N GLY A 21 -1.20 -2.65 -5.30
CA GLY A 21 -2.45 -1.90 -5.25
C GLY A 21 -3.36 -2.18 -6.44
N GLY A 22 -4.61 -1.76 -6.35
CA GLY A 22 -5.57 -1.94 -7.43
C GLY A 22 -6.89 -1.23 -7.18
N ARG A 23 -7.77 -1.29 -8.18
CA ARG A 23 -9.15 -0.81 -8.11
C ARG A 23 -10.08 -1.97 -8.42
N TYR A 24 -11.25 -1.98 -7.79
CA TYR A 24 -12.33 -2.90 -8.17
C TYR A 24 -12.66 -2.74 -9.65
N LYS A 25 -12.73 -3.87 -10.38
CA LYS A 25 -13.06 -3.90 -11.82
C LYS A 25 -14.38 -4.62 -12.11
N ALA A 26 -14.97 -5.23 -11.08
CA ALA A 26 -16.20 -5.99 -11.16
C ALA A 26 -16.97 -5.86 -9.85
N ASP A 27 -18.21 -6.35 -9.84
CA ASP A 27 -18.96 -6.61 -8.63
C ASP A 27 -18.33 -7.81 -7.90
N GLU A 28 -17.48 -7.53 -6.93
CA GLU A 28 -16.81 -8.55 -6.14
C GLU A 28 -16.67 -8.14 -4.68
N THR A 29 -16.60 -9.14 -3.80
CA THR A 29 -16.32 -8.88 -2.39
C THR A 29 -14.89 -8.39 -2.20
N GLN A 30 -14.66 -7.61 -1.14
CA GLN A 30 -13.32 -7.16 -0.78
C GLN A 30 -12.32 -8.30 -0.60
N LYS A 31 -12.74 -9.41 0.01
CA LYS A 31 -11.90 -10.60 0.18
C LYS A 31 -11.52 -11.23 -1.17
N SER A 32 -12.47 -11.28 -2.11
CA SER A 32 -12.20 -11.73 -3.48
C SER A 32 -11.15 -10.83 -4.15
N PHE A 33 -11.37 -9.52 -4.11
CA PHE A 33 -10.45 -8.54 -4.69
C PHE A 33 -9.03 -8.68 -4.15
N LEU A 34 -8.86 -8.76 -2.82
CA LEU A 34 -7.54 -8.89 -2.18
C LEU A 34 -6.85 -10.21 -2.54
N ASN A 35 -7.61 -11.32 -2.61
CA ASN A 35 -7.07 -12.60 -3.05
C ASN A 35 -6.63 -12.56 -4.51
N SER A 36 -7.44 -11.96 -5.39
CA SER A 36 -7.11 -11.80 -6.81
C SER A 36 -5.88 -10.92 -7.01
N LEU A 37 -5.78 -9.80 -6.28
CA LEU A 37 -4.62 -8.91 -6.31
C LEU A 37 -3.34 -9.66 -5.93
N ALA A 38 -3.36 -10.43 -4.84
CA ALA A 38 -2.21 -11.23 -4.44
C ALA A 38 -1.88 -12.34 -5.46
N ALA A 39 -2.90 -12.95 -6.08
CA ALA A 39 -2.72 -14.00 -7.09
C ALA A 39 -2.03 -13.48 -8.37
N LEU A 40 -2.24 -12.20 -8.75
CA LEU A 40 -1.49 -11.56 -9.84
C LEU A 40 0.03 -11.61 -9.63
N HIS A 41 0.45 -11.73 -8.37
CA HIS A 41 1.85 -11.80 -7.98
C HIS A 41 2.25 -13.20 -7.50
N GLY A 42 1.44 -14.22 -7.83
CA GLY A 42 1.68 -15.61 -7.45
C GLY A 42 1.59 -15.88 -5.95
N GLN A 43 0.91 -15.02 -5.20
CA GLN A 43 0.78 -15.12 -3.75
C GLN A 43 -0.60 -15.59 -3.33
N LYS A 44 -0.66 -16.26 -2.17
CA LYS A 44 -1.91 -16.65 -1.52
C LYS A 44 -1.94 -16.06 -0.11
N PRO A 45 -2.65 -14.94 0.10
CA PRO A 45 -2.63 -14.23 1.36
C PRO A 45 -3.46 -14.98 2.41
N THR A 46 -2.99 -14.94 3.64
CA THR A 46 -3.70 -15.37 4.84
C THR A 46 -3.76 -14.18 5.82
N GLN A 47 -4.67 -14.26 6.79
CA GLN A 47 -4.78 -13.24 7.85
C GLN A 47 -4.92 -11.81 7.30
N LEU A 48 -5.87 -11.61 6.37
CA LEU A 48 -6.18 -10.28 5.86
C LEU A 48 -6.62 -9.38 7.01
N LYS A 49 -5.98 -8.21 7.12
CA LYS A 49 -6.28 -7.20 8.12
C LYS A 49 -6.37 -5.84 7.46
N LEU A 50 -7.48 -5.14 7.69
CA LEU A 50 -7.58 -3.72 7.37
C LEU A 50 -6.71 -2.95 8.36
N ASN A 51 -5.76 -2.18 7.84
CA ASN A 51 -4.91 -1.31 8.65
C ASN A 51 -5.29 0.15 8.53
N GLY A 52 -5.79 0.60 7.38
CA GLY A 52 -6.17 2.01 7.30
C GLY A 52 -7.08 2.35 6.14
N VAL A 53 -7.79 3.47 6.31
CA VAL A 53 -8.65 4.08 5.30
C VAL A 53 -8.19 5.52 5.12
N ILE A 54 -7.62 5.83 3.97
CA ILE A 54 -6.95 7.11 3.71
C ILE A 54 -7.58 7.78 2.51
N THR A 55 -7.75 9.10 2.59
CA THR A 55 -8.20 9.91 1.46
C THR A 55 -7.02 10.67 0.84
N PHE A 56 -6.89 10.52 -0.47
CA PHE A 56 -5.90 11.25 -1.27
C PHE A 56 -6.60 12.33 -2.09
N HIS A 57 -6.17 13.57 -1.86
CA HIS A 57 -6.60 14.73 -2.62
C HIS A 57 -5.57 15.01 -3.71
N HIS A 58 -6.04 15.13 -4.94
CA HIS A 58 -5.21 15.38 -6.11
C HIS A 58 -5.63 16.71 -6.73
N ASP A 59 -4.68 17.56 -7.07
CA ASP A 59 -4.98 18.88 -7.65
C ASP A 59 -5.66 18.77 -9.04
N ASN A 60 -5.51 17.61 -9.71
CA ASN A 60 -6.09 17.32 -11.02
C ASN A 60 -7.37 16.48 -10.97
N ARG A 61 -8.01 16.31 -9.80
CA ARG A 61 -9.27 15.56 -9.65
C ARG A 61 -10.29 16.36 -8.84
N GLU A 62 -11.56 16.27 -9.24
CA GLU A 62 -12.66 16.92 -8.52
C GLU A 62 -12.90 16.30 -7.14
N ARG A 63 -12.63 15.00 -6.99
CA ARG A 63 -12.97 14.23 -5.79
C ARG A 63 -11.77 13.49 -5.22
N PRO A 64 -11.69 13.35 -3.89
CA PRO A 64 -10.66 12.54 -3.25
C PRO A 64 -10.76 11.08 -3.69
N THR A 65 -9.63 10.39 -3.68
CA THR A 65 -9.57 8.93 -3.81
C THR A 65 -9.48 8.32 -2.42
N THR A 66 -10.44 7.48 -2.05
CA THR A 66 -10.36 6.69 -0.83
C THR A 66 -9.64 5.37 -1.11
N MET A 67 -8.59 5.08 -0.35
CA MET A 67 -7.86 3.82 -0.42
C MET A 67 -7.91 3.09 0.91
N MET A 68 -8.14 1.78 0.84
CA MET A 68 -8.11 0.89 2.00
C MET A 68 -6.81 0.09 1.97
N TYR A 69 -6.00 0.22 3.00
CA TYR A 69 -4.71 -0.44 3.13
C TYR A 69 -4.84 -1.71 3.96
N TYR A 70 -4.40 -2.82 3.37
CA TYR A 70 -4.45 -4.14 3.96
C TYR A 70 -3.06 -4.72 4.18
N SER A 71 -2.86 -5.33 5.33
CA SER A 71 -1.76 -6.26 5.57
C SER A 71 -2.27 -7.69 5.49
N SER A 72 -1.33 -8.59 5.19
CA SER A 72 -1.56 -10.02 5.15
C SER A 72 -0.23 -10.73 5.30
N VAL A 73 -0.29 -11.99 5.75
CA VAL A 73 0.85 -12.90 5.72
C VAL A 73 0.74 -13.77 4.47
N VAL A 74 1.86 -14.15 3.88
CA VAL A 74 1.92 -15.14 2.81
C VAL A 74 2.93 -16.22 3.19
N LYS A 75 2.59 -17.48 2.90
CA LYS A 75 3.49 -18.62 3.10
C LYS A 75 4.33 -18.80 1.84
N THR A 76 5.53 -18.23 1.85
CA THR A 76 6.47 -18.29 0.73
C THR A 76 7.90 -18.08 1.24
N ASN A 77 8.87 -18.70 0.55
CA ASN A 77 10.29 -18.51 0.84
C ASN A 77 10.85 -17.15 0.38
N GLY A 78 10.03 -16.34 -0.30
CA GLY A 78 10.40 -14.99 -0.72
C GLY A 78 11.15 -14.93 -2.04
N GLU A 79 10.85 -15.80 -3.00
CA GLU A 79 11.50 -15.78 -4.31
C GLU A 79 11.14 -14.49 -5.07
N SER A 80 12.13 -13.61 -5.22
CA SER A 80 12.02 -12.41 -6.06
C SER A 80 12.09 -12.79 -7.54
N LYS A 81 11.29 -12.12 -8.37
CA LYS A 81 11.23 -12.29 -9.83
C LYS A 81 11.36 -10.92 -10.49
N ARG A 82 11.43 -10.86 -11.83
CA ARG A 82 11.66 -9.62 -12.57
C ARG A 82 10.83 -8.43 -12.08
N ASN A 83 9.55 -8.65 -11.80
CA ASN A 83 8.58 -7.62 -11.42
C ASN A 83 8.12 -7.68 -9.96
N ILE A 84 8.78 -8.50 -9.12
CA ILE A 84 8.38 -8.77 -7.74
C ILE A 84 9.63 -8.85 -6.87
N LYS A 85 9.67 -8.09 -5.77
CA LYS A 85 10.75 -8.12 -4.81
C LYS A 85 10.23 -8.38 -3.40
N TRP A 86 10.89 -9.29 -2.69
CA TRP A 86 10.76 -9.43 -1.24
C TRP A 86 11.97 -8.76 -0.60
N MET A 87 11.73 -7.88 0.36
CA MET A 87 12.82 -7.22 1.07
C MET A 87 12.42 -6.73 2.47
N PRO A 88 13.39 -6.50 3.36
CA PRO A 88 13.13 -5.90 4.66
C PRO A 88 12.39 -4.57 4.51
N ILE A 89 11.42 -4.30 5.40
CA ILE A 89 10.62 -3.07 5.36
C ILE A 89 11.51 -1.83 5.32
N LYS A 90 12.58 -1.78 6.12
CA LYS A 90 13.52 -0.64 6.13
C LYS A 90 14.10 -0.35 4.75
N GLU A 91 14.52 -1.37 4.02
CA GLU A 91 15.07 -1.23 2.66
C GLU A 91 13.96 -0.88 1.65
N ALA A 92 12.74 -1.39 1.83
CA ALA A 92 11.61 -1.02 0.99
C ALA A 92 11.29 0.47 1.08
N LEU A 93 11.33 1.04 2.30
CA LEU A 93 11.06 2.47 2.53
C LEU A 93 12.10 3.38 1.84
N GLU A 94 13.29 2.87 1.53
CA GLU A 94 14.35 3.63 0.83
C GLU A 94 14.15 3.68 -0.69
N ILE A 95 13.42 2.72 -1.27
CA ILE A 95 13.26 2.61 -2.74
C ILE A 95 11.87 2.95 -3.25
N ILE A 96 10.86 3.01 -2.39
CA ILE A 96 9.53 3.47 -2.75
C ILE A 96 9.62 4.98 -3.06
N PRO A 97 9.29 5.44 -4.28
CA PRO A 97 9.50 6.83 -4.67
C PRO A 97 8.43 7.78 -4.10
N TYR A 98 7.37 7.23 -3.49
CA TYR A 98 6.22 7.98 -3.02
C TYR A 98 6.25 8.15 -1.50
N GLN A 99 6.51 9.38 -1.05
CA GLN A 99 6.66 9.70 0.37
C GLN A 99 5.42 9.35 1.20
N GLU A 100 4.22 9.51 0.64
CA GLU A 100 3.02 9.17 1.39
C GLU A 100 2.87 7.65 1.57
N MET A 101 3.28 6.86 0.58
CA MET A 101 3.30 5.40 0.68
C MET A 101 4.34 4.95 1.71
N VAL A 102 5.49 5.62 1.77
CA VAL A 102 6.51 5.39 2.81
C VAL A 102 5.92 5.61 4.20
N GLU A 103 5.24 6.73 4.44
CA GLU A 103 4.59 7.01 5.73
C GLU A 103 3.53 5.98 6.08
N ILE A 104 2.75 5.52 5.11
CA ILE A 104 1.72 4.50 5.31
C ILE A 104 2.34 3.15 5.67
N VAL A 105 3.32 2.68 4.90
CA VAL A 105 4.00 1.40 5.15
C VAL A 105 4.70 1.44 6.51
N LYS A 106 5.34 2.56 6.84
CA LYS A 106 5.98 2.78 8.14
C LYS A 106 4.96 2.72 9.27
N HIS A 107 3.84 3.44 9.18
CA HIS A 107 2.81 3.43 10.22
C HIS A 107 2.19 2.04 10.41
N VAL A 108 1.92 1.32 9.32
CA VAL A 108 1.44 -0.08 9.39
C VAL A 108 2.46 -0.99 10.07
N SER A 109 3.76 -0.78 9.82
CA SER A 109 4.84 -1.56 10.43
C SER A 109 5.02 -1.25 11.92
N ASP A 110 4.95 0.02 12.31
CA ASP A 110 5.18 0.48 13.68
C ASP A 110 3.96 0.23 14.57
N HIS A 111 2.76 0.25 13.99
CA HIS A 111 1.47 0.08 14.68
C HIS A 111 0.64 -1.05 14.04
N PRO A 112 1.13 -2.31 14.00
CA PRO A 112 0.49 -3.40 13.26
C PRO A 112 -0.88 -3.78 13.79
N ASN A 113 -1.24 -3.33 15.00
CA ASN A 113 -2.51 -3.59 15.67
C ASN A 113 -3.54 -2.47 15.54
N GLU A 114 -3.17 -1.37 14.92
CA GLU A 114 -4.02 -0.20 14.75
C GLU A 114 -4.76 -0.24 13.40
N THR A 115 -6.02 0.15 13.43
CA THR A 115 -6.74 0.64 12.24
C THR A 115 -6.71 2.15 12.30
N PHE A 116 -6.26 2.83 11.24
CA PHE A 116 -6.09 4.28 11.24
C PHE A 116 -6.78 4.97 10.06
N GLY A 117 -7.14 6.23 10.28
CA GLY A 117 -7.60 7.16 9.26
C GLY A 117 -6.54 8.20 8.94
N GLY A 118 -6.75 8.96 7.89
CA GLY A 118 -5.90 10.11 7.55
C GLY A 118 -6.22 10.69 6.18
N ALA A 119 -5.70 11.88 5.91
CA ALA A 119 -5.90 12.58 4.65
C ALA A 119 -4.63 13.28 4.17
N MET A 120 -4.32 13.12 2.89
CA MET A 120 -3.09 13.63 2.28
C MET A 120 -3.39 14.32 0.94
N ARG A 121 -2.67 15.39 0.65
CA ARG A 121 -2.65 16.03 -0.67
C ARG A 121 -1.41 15.59 -1.44
N ILE A 122 -1.59 15.03 -2.63
CA ILE A 122 -0.50 14.62 -3.52
C ILE A 122 -0.03 15.81 -4.36
N ILE A 123 1.29 16.04 -4.43
CA ILE A 123 1.87 17.17 -5.14
C ILE A 123 2.20 16.80 -6.58
N TYR A 124 1.81 17.69 -7.51
CA TYR A 124 2.04 17.55 -8.94
C TYR A 124 2.92 18.69 -9.48
N ASN A 125 3.74 18.38 -10.49
CA ASN A 125 4.45 19.35 -11.32
C ASN A 125 4.12 19.05 -12.78
N GLN A 126 3.57 20.02 -13.52
CA GLN A 126 3.15 19.85 -14.92
C GLN A 126 2.31 18.57 -15.16
N ASN A 127 1.33 18.31 -14.27
CA ASN A 127 0.48 17.11 -14.25
C ASN A 127 1.20 15.76 -13.98
N GLN A 128 2.51 15.77 -13.74
CA GLN A 128 3.26 14.61 -13.28
C GLN A 128 3.31 14.59 -11.76
N ARG A 129 3.14 13.42 -11.17
CA ARG A 129 3.27 13.24 -9.72
C ARG A 129 4.73 13.40 -9.33
N THR A 130 4.99 14.15 -8.25
CA THR A 130 6.35 14.46 -7.81
C THR A 130 6.95 13.43 -6.85
N GLY A 131 6.10 12.60 -6.24
CA GLY A 131 6.49 11.75 -5.10
C GLY A 131 6.25 12.40 -3.74
N GLU A 132 6.00 13.71 -3.70
CA GLU A 132 5.76 14.47 -2.47
C GLU A 132 4.28 14.56 -2.10
N PHE A 133 4.03 14.81 -0.82
CA PHE A 133 2.69 15.04 -0.29
C PHE A 133 2.65 16.10 0.81
N LYS A 134 1.45 16.56 1.15
CA LYS A 134 1.18 17.38 2.33
C LYS A 134 0.08 16.76 3.17
N TRP A 135 0.23 16.79 4.49
CA TRP A 135 -0.84 16.42 5.41
C TRP A 135 -2.03 17.36 5.25
N ILE A 136 -3.22 16.78 5.10
CA ILE A 136 -4.49 17.47 5.36
C ILE A 136 -4.96 17.11 6.78
N GLU A 137 -4.86 15.83 7.11
CA GLU A 137 -5.17 15.28 8.42
C GLU A 137 -4.10 14.21 8.76
N PRO A 138 -3.37 14.36 9.87
CA PRO A 138 -2.42 13.34 10.34
C PRO A 138 -3.10 12.00 10.58
N PHE A 139 -2.32 10.92 10.72
CA PHE A 139 -2.90 9.64 11.09
C PHE A 139 -3.56 9.69 12.48
N TYR A 140 -4.73 9.08 12.59
CA TYR A 140 -5.50 8.96 13.83
C TYR A 140 -6.14 7.57 13.93
N SER A 141 -6.33 7.09 15.15
CA SER A 141 -6.91 5.77 15.39
C SER A 141 -8.40 5.70 15.04
N LEU A 142 -8.81 4.59 14.43
CA LEU A 142 -10.20 4.20 14.20
C LEU A 142 -10.65 3.06 15.13
N ASN A 143 -9.74 2.55 15.97
CA ASN A 143 -10.03 1.54 16.99
C ASN A 143 -10.72 2.21 18.19
N ASN A 144 -11.98 2.61 18.07
CA ASN A 144 -12.78 3.04 19.23
C ASN A 144 -13.35 1.85 20.00
#